data_AF-A0A1I2C6T9-F1
#
_entry.id   AF-A0A1I2C6T9-F1
#
_cell.length_a   1.000
_cell.length_b   1.000
_cell.length_c   1.000
_cell.angle_alpha   90.00
_cell.angle_beta   90.00
_cell.angle_gamma   90.00
#
_symmetry.space_group_name_H-M   'P 1'
#
loop_
_entity.id
_entity.type
_entity.pdbx_description
1 polymer ?
#
loop_
_entity_poly.entity_id
_entity_poly.type
_entity_poly.pdbx_seq_one_letter_code
_entity_poly.pdbx_strand_id
1 'polypeptide(L)' 'MKNRIKEIRKEKKITQQELVDGLDITRQYISLIEKNGESEPPSLKVANSIDTKLGVCIYQVFDLDGKETYKCQYCNCN' A
#
# COMPACT_ATOMS: atom_id res chain seq x y z
N MET A 1 3.31 10.58 0.24
CA MET A 1 4.21 9.43 0.52
C MET A 1 4.31 8.55 -0.71
N LYS A 2 5.50 8.06 -1.08
CA LYS A 2 5.68 7.09 -2.19
C LYS A 2 5.27 5.68 -1.74
N ASN A 3 4.73 4.88 -2.67
CA ASN A 3 4.30 3.51 -2.39
C ASN A 3 4.37 2.61 -3.63
N ARG A 4 4.17 1.30 -3.40
CA ARG A 4 4.16 0.23 -4.41
C ARG A 4 2.81 -0.46 -4.52
N ILE A 5 1.73 0.15 -4.01
CA ILE A 5 0.38 -0.46 -4.01
C ILE A 5 0.01 -0.90 -5.43
N LYS A 6 0.13 0.00 -6.41
CA LYS A 6 -0.22 -0.27 -7.81
C LYS A 6 0.59 -1.41 -8.43
N GLU A 7 1.87 -1.48 -8.10
CA GLU A 7 2.80 -2.49 -8.61
C GLU A 7 2.43 -3.86 -8.05
N ILE A 8 2.39 -4.00 -6.73
CA ILE A 8 2.07 -5.24 -6.01
C ILE A 8 0.67 -5.74 -6.37
N ARG A 9 -0.30 -4.81 -6.48
CA ARG A 9 -1.67 -5.13 -6.89
C ARG A 9 -1.72 -5.74 -8.29
N LYS A 10 -0.96 -5.18 -9.24
CA LYS A 10 -0.88 -5.69 -10.61
C LYS A 10 -0.17 -7.04 -10.68
N GLU A 11 0.89 -7.25 -9.91
CA GLU A 11 1.57 -8.55 -9.78
C GLU A 11 0.60 -9.63 -9.28
N LYS A 12 -0.26 -9.27 -8.32
CA LYS A 12 -1.31 -10.15 -7.77
C LYS A 12 -2.56 -10.25 -8.64
N LYS A 13 -2.60 -9.53 -9.78
CA LYS A 13 -3.70 -9.53 -10.75
C LYS A 13 -5.08 -9.15 -10.17
N ILE A 14 -5.11 -8.29 -9.16
CA ILE A 14 -6.37 -7.77 -8.60
C ILE A 14 -6.61 -6.33 -9.07
N THR A 15 -7.86 -5.92 -9.15
CA THR A 15 -8.32 -4.57 -9.48
C THR A 15 -8.29 -3.66 -8.25
N GLN A 16 -8.40 -2.34 -8.46
CA GLN A 16 -8.54 -1.39 -7.35
C GLN A 16 -9.80 -1.66 -6.51
N GLN A 17 -10.86 -2.17 -7.13
CA GLN A 17 -12.11 -2.51 -6.44
C GLN A 17 -11.88 -3.72 -5.52
N GLU A 18 -11.32 -4.81 -6.06
CA GLU A 18 -11.01 -6.02 -5.28
C GLU A 18 -10.06 -5.74 -4.11
N LEU A 19 -9.14 -4.78 -4.25
CA LEU A 19 -8.26 -4.37 -3.16
C LEU A 19 -9.03 -3.74 -1.99
N VAL A 20 -10.09 -2.96 -2.27
CA VAL A 20 -10.89 -2.28 -1.23
C VAL A 20 -12.09 -3.08 -0.76
N ASP A 21 -12.41 -4.21 -1.38
CA ASP A 21 -13.58 -4.99 -1.03
C ASP A 21 -13.54 -5.43 0.44
N GLY A 22 -14.52 -4.99 1.23
CA GLY A 22 -14.59 -5.23 2.67
C GLY A 22 -13.69 -4.33 3.53
N LEU A 23 -13.04 -3.32 2.94
CA LEU A 23 -12.37 -2.24 3.67
C LEU A 23 -13.31 -1.03 3.79
N ASP A 24 -13.14 -0.26 4.86
CA ASP A 24 -13.86 1.00 5.09
C ASP A 24 -13.22 2.17 4.32
N ILE A 25 -12.93 1.97 3.03
CA ILE A 25 -12.36 2.96 2.11
C ILE A 25 -12.92 2.76 0.70
N THR A 26 -12.85 3.81 -0.11
CA THR A 26 -13.39 3.77 -1.49
C THR A 26 -12.32 3.42 -2.51
N ARG A 27 -12.75 2.90 -3.68
CA ARG A 27 -11.87 2.69 -4.83
C ARG A 27 -11.20 4.00 -5.29
N GLN A 28 -11.91 5.13 -5.21
CA GLN A 28 -11.40 6.45 -5.56
C GLN A 28 -10.24 6.84 -4.64
N TYR A 29 -10.34 6.54 -3.35
CA TYR A 29 -9.28 6.77 -2.39
C TYR A 29 -8.02 5.97 -2.74
N ILE A 30 -8.15 4.69 -3.10
CA ILE A 30 -7.01 3.91 -3.62
C ILE A 30 -6.44 4.52 -4.90
N SER A 31 -7.29 4.96 -5.84
CA SER A 31 -6.81 5.61 -7.06
C SER A 31 -6.04 6.89 -6.80
N LEU A 32 -6.34 7.60 -5.70
CA LEU A 32 -5.61 8.80 -5.28
C LEU A 32 -4.26 8.47 -4.64
N ILE A 33 -4.19 7.39 -3.84
CA ILE A 33 -2.93 6.94 -3.21
C ILE A 33 -1.98 6.33 -4.25
N GLU A 34 -2.49 5.60 -5.24
CA GLU A 34 -1.68 5.00 -6.31
C GLU A 34 -1.01 6.04 -7.23
N LYS A 35 -1.33 7.34 -7.10
CA LYS A 35 -0.64 8.43 -7.79
C LYS A 35 0.70 8.83 -7.16
N ASN A 36 1.18 8.09 -6.16
CA ASN A 36 2.55 8.15 -5.62
C ASN A 36 3.10 9.55 -5.32
N GLY A 37 2.94 10.01 -4.08
CA GLY A 37 3.52 11.27 -3.60
C GLY A 37 2.67 12.51 -3.86
N GLU A 38 1.60 12.39 -4.66
CA GLU A 38 0.65 13.48 -4.95
C GLU A 38 -0.49 13.61 -3.93
N SER A 39 -0.60 12.69 -2.97
CA SER A 39 -1.67 12.65 -1.97
C SER A 39 -1.14 12.52 -0.55
N GLU A 40 -1.97 12.95 0.40
CA GLU A 40 -1.71 12.78 1.83
C GLU A 40 -1.48 11.31 2.16
N PRO A 41 -0.52 10.99 3.05
CA PRO A 41 -0.33 9.64 3.53
C PRO A 41 -1.64 9.07 4.11
N PRO A 42 -1.99 7.81 3.84
CA PRO A 42 -3.11 7.18 4.52
C PRO A 42 -2.85 7.10 6.03
N SER A 43 -3.93 7.03 6.81
CA SER A 43 -3.80 6.68 8.22
C SER A 43 -3.15 5.31 8.38
N LEU A 44 -2.47 5.08 9.51
CA LEU A 44 -1.82 3.80 9.80
C LEU A 44 -2.79 2.61 9.72
N LYS A 45 -4.04 2.81 10.17
CA LYS A 45 -5.10 1.79 10.07
C LYS A 45 -5.40 1.41 8.62
N VAL A 46 -5.48 2.41 7.74
CA VAL A 46 -5.77 2.19 6.32
C VAL A 46 -4.58 1.56 5.62
N ALA A 47 -3.36 2.03 5.89
CA ALA A 47 -2.13 1.41 5.39
C ALA A 47 -2.08 -0.08 5.75
N ASN A 48 -2.23 -0.42 7.04
CA ASN A 48 -2.20 -1.80 7.50
C ASN A 48 -3.29 -2.68 6.85
N SER A 49 -4.50 -2.14 6.63
CA SER A 49 -5.57 -2.85 5.91
C SER A 49 -5.20 -3.16 4.45
N ILE A 50 -4.58 -2.19 3.76
CA ILE A 50 -4.10 -2.36 2.39
C ILE A 50 -3.00 -3.42 2.35
N ASP A 51 -2.02 -3.34 3.24
CA ASP A 51 -0.88 -4.27 3.31
C ASP A 51 -1.37 -5.69 3.60
N THR A 52 -2.32 -5.84 4.52
CA THR A 52 -2.98 -7.10 4.84
C THR A 52 -3.71 -7.67 3.63
N LYS A 53 -4.47 -6.85 2.89
CA LYS A 53 -5.17 -7.27 1.67
C LYS A 53 -4.22 -7.66 0.55
N LEU A 54 -3.10 -6.95 0.43
CA LEU A 54 -2.03 -7.30 -0.49
C LEU A 54 -1.22 -8.50 0.03
N GLY A 55 -1.32 -8.89 1.29
CA GLY A 55 -0.58 -10.00 1.87
C GLY A 55 0.94 -9.76 1.80
N VAL A 56 1.36 -8.55 2.12
CA VAL A 56 2.76 -8.11 2.16
C VAL A 56 2.95 -7.20 3.38
N CYS A 57 4.19 -7.04 3.82
CA CYS A 57 4.50 -6.19 4.96
C CYS A 57 4.45 -4.70 4.58
N ILE A 58 4.03 -3.82 5.52
CA ILE A 58 3.92 -2.37 5.31
C ILE A 58 5.20 -1.73 4.75
N TYR A 59 6.37 -2.21 5.20
CA TYR A 59 7.66 -1.75 4.73
C TYR A 59 7.92 -2.08 3.26
N GLN A 60 7.27 -3.11 2.70
CA GLN A 60 7.35 -3.46 1.29
C GLN A 60 6.39 -2.65 0.42
N VAL A 61 5.37 -2.04 1.03
CA VAL A 61 4.33 -1.26 0.33
C VAL A 61 4.63 0.23 0.35
N PHE A 62 5.00 0.79 1.49
CA PHE A 62 5.18 2.23 1.67
C PHE A 62 6.64 2.60 1.90
N ASP A 63 7.06 3.72 1.32
CA ASP A 63 8.39 4.30 1.56
C ASP A 63 8.38 5.09 2.87
N LEU A 64 8.65 4.38 3.98
CA LEU A 64 8.58 4.93 5.33
C LEU A 64 9.84 5.71 5.75
N ASP A 65 10.97 5.48 5.08
CA ASP A 65 12.26 6.13 5.39
C ASP A 65 12.74 7.12 4.31
N GLY A 66 11.97 7.28 3.23
CA GLY A 66 12.28 8.21 2.13
C GLY A 66 13.42 7.73 1.22
N LYS A 67 13.88 6.48 1.37
CA LYS A 67 15.00 5.93 0.60
C LYS A 67 14.53 5.03 -0.53
N GLU A 68 13.22 4.78 -0.65
CA GLU A 68 12.61 3.91 -1.67
C GLU A 68 13.20 2.49 -1.66
N THR A 69 13.67 2.04 -0.49
CA THR A 69 14.26 0.70 -0.34
C THR A 69 13.22 -0.38 -0.07
N TYR A 70 12.02 0.01 0.35
CA TYR A 70 10.87 -0.85 0.63
C TYR A 70 11.21 -2.11 1.45
N LYS A 71 12.02 -1.91 2.50
CA LYS A 71 12.47 -2.98 3.40
C LYS A 71 12.55 -2.48 4.83
N CYS A 72 12.26 -3.37 5.78
CA CYS A 72 12.63 -3.14 7.17
C CYS A 72 14.05 -3.68 7.40
N GLN A 73 14.93 -2.89 8.00
CA GLN A 73 16.29 -3.34 8.35
C GLN A 73 16.35 -4.24 9.59
N TYR A 74 15.27 -4.24 10.38
CA TYR A 74 15.21 -4.88 11.70
C TYR A 74 14.09 -5.92 11.80
N CYS A 75 13.39 -6.21 10.71
CA CYS A 75 12.23 -7.10 10.69
C CYS A 75 12.45 -8.21 9.67
N ASN A 76 12.13 -9.45 10.06
CA ASN A 76 11.90 -10.52 9.09
C ASN A 76 10.46 -10.44 8.61
N CYS A 77 10.18 -9.45 7.75
CA CYS A 77 8.92 -9.42 7.01
C CYS A 77 8.98 -10.52 5.94
N ASN A 78 8.32 -11.65 6.22
CA ASN A 78 8.10 -12.74 5.26
C ASN A 78 7.00 -12.38 4.26
#